data_AF-A0A3N4SEU0-F1
#
_entry.id   AF-A0A3N4SEU0-F1
#
_cell.length_a   1.000
_cell.length_b   1.000
_cell.length_c   1.000
_cell.angle_alpha   90.00
_cell.angle_beta   90.00
_cell.angle_gamma   90.00
#
_symmetry.space_group_name_H-M   'P 1'
#
loop_
_entity.id
_entity.type
_entity.pdbx_description
1 polymer ?
#
loop_
_entity_poly.entity_id
_entity_poly.type
_entity_poly.pdbx_seq_one_letter_code
_entity_poly.pdbx_strand_id
1 'polypeptide(L)'
;MHAMQSGLHVMVDVDDPAELPDPSQYELLILDLDRLDHPLDVIEQLAPQVKILALSISLEPADAANALRAGALGYMTKADRPEEFVSAIEAVRSGQLVTSRTLLHSTR
;
A
#
# COMPACT_ATOMS: atom_id res chain seq x y z
N MET A 1 -9.15 -1.01 26.64
CA MET A 1 -10.28 -1.87 26.21
C MET A 1 -10.09 -2.17 24.73
N HIS A 2 -9.56 -3.35 24.41
CA HIS A 2 -9.46 -3.86 23.03
C HIS A 2 -10.84 -4.38 22.60
N ALA A 3 -11.47 -3.70 21.65
CA ALA A 3 -12.54 -4.30 20.87
C ALA A 3 -11.88 -5.08 19.73
N MET A 4 -11.71 -6.39 19.93
CA MET A 4 -11.39 -7.32 18.86
C MET A 4 -12.59 -7.39 17.91
N GLN A 5 -12.59 -6.54 16.90
CA GLN A 5 -13.27 -6.83 15.64
C GLN A 5 -12.43 -7.91 14.97
N SER A 6 -12.97 -9.13 14.92
CA SER A 6 -12.31 -10.31 14.38
C SER A 6 -11.82 -10.09 12.94
N GLY A 7 -10.50 -10.11 12.76
CA GLY A 7 -9.85 -10.31 11.45
C GLY A 7 -8.91 -9.21 10.95
N LEU A 8 -8.82 -8.04 11.58
CA LEU A 8 -7.93 -6.97 11.13
C LEU A 8 -6.98 -6.53 12.26
N HIS A 9 -5.73 -7.00 12.19
CA HIS A 9 -4.65 -6.44 13.00
C HIS A 9 -4.14 -5.18 12.30
N VAL A 10 -4.69 -4.02 12.67
CA VAL A 10 -4.17 -2.73 12.21
C VAL A 10 -2.93 -2.40 13.03
N MET A 11 -1.76 -2.49 12.40
CA MET A 11 -0.54 -1.95 12.98
C MET A 11 -0.40 -0.51 12.51
N VAL A 12 -0.21 0.41 13.46
CA VAL A 12 -0.07 1.83 13.17
C VAL A 12 1.38 2.22 13.40
N ASP A 13 1.97 2.70 12.32
CA ASP A 13 3.27 3.35 12.16
C ASP A 13 4.49 2.56 12.66
N VAL A 14 5.30 2.14 11.70
CA VAL A 14 6.70 1.74 11.90
C VAL A 14 7.52 2.69 11.04
N ASP A 15 8.40 3.45 11.68
CA ASP A 15 9.27 4.40 10.98
C ASP A 15 10.32 3.68 10.11
N ASP A 16 10.64 2.43 10.45
CA ASP A 16 11.54 1.56 9.70
C ASP A 16 10.85 0.21 9.40
N PRO A 17 10.72 -0.21 8.12
CA PRO A 17 10.17 -1.51 7.77
C PRO A 17 10.95 -2.70 8.35
N ALA A 18 12.22 -2.52 8.75
CA ALA A 18 12.99 -3.54 9.48
C ALA A 18 12.45 -3.80 10.90
N GLU A 19 11.70 -2.87 11.47
CA GLU A 19 11.04 -3.02 12.78
C GLU A 19 9.69 -3.76 12.67
N LEU A 20 9.23 -4.05 11.45
CA LEU A 20 8.04 -4.89 11.26
C LEU A 20 8.28 -6.27 11.89
N PRO A 21 7.37 -6.76 12.75
CA PRO A 21 7.24 -8.18 13.02
C PRO A 21 7.09 -8.94 11.70
N ASP A 22 7.37 -10.26 11.72
CA ASP A 22 7.32 -11.14 10.55
C ASP A 22 6.21 -10.75 9.55
N PRO A 23 6.57 -10.16 8.39
CA PRO A 23 5.59 -9.63 7.43
C PRO A 23 4.58 -10.68 6.95
N SER A 24 4.95 -11.97 6.98
CA SER A 24 4.07 -13.08 6.57
C SER A 24 2.86 -13.30 7.50
N GLN A 25 2.87 -12.70 8.70
CA GLN A 25 1.75 -12.73 9.64
C GLN A 25 0.61 -11.80 9.23
N TYR A 26 0.83 -10.91 8.25
CA TYR A 26 -0.15 -9.91 7.82
C TYR A 26 -0.76 -10.28 6.46
N GLU A 27 -2.03 -9.94 6.26
CA GLU A 27 -2.70 -10.13 4.96
C GLU A 27 -2.37 -9.01 3.96
N LEU A 28 -2.06 -7.82 4.47
CA LEU A 28 -1.85 -6.59 3.73
C LEU A 28 -0.99 -5.62 4.56
N LEU A 29 -0.01 -4.99 3.92
CA LEU A 29 0.67 -3.79 4.42
C LEU A 29 0.26 -2.57 3.60
N ILE A 30 0.00 -1.48 4.29
CA ILE A 30 -0.18 -0.17 3.68
C ILE A 30 1.11 0.61 3.92
N LEU A 31 1.83 0.96 2.85
CA LEU A 31 3.13 1.62 2.96
C LEU A 31 3.03 3.08 2.56
N ASP A 32 3.40 3.98 3.46
CA ASP A 32 3.58 5.39 3.15
C ASP A 32 4.93 5.59 2.45
N LEU A 33 4.92 5.71 1.13
CA LEU A 33 6.14 5.81 0.34
C LEU A 33 6.89 7.13 0.59
N ASP A 34 6.18 8.18 0.98
CA ASP A 34 6.76 9.52 1.15
C ASP A 34 7.60 9.61 2.43
N ARG A 35 7.52 8.60 3.30
CA ARG A 35 8.32 8.48 4.52
C ARG A 35 9.55 7.58 4.36
N LEU A 36 9.70 6.92 3.22
CA LEU A 36 10.78 5.97 2.96
C LEU A 36 11.87 6.61 2.10
N ASP A 37 13.13 6.37 2.43
CA ASP A 37 14.27 6.82 1.61
C ASP A 37 14.37 6.03 0.28
N HIS A 38 14.13 4.72 0.33
CA HIS A 38 14.21 3.80 -0.81
C HIS A 38 12.92 2.96 -0.94
N PRO A 39 11.79 3.60 -1.30
CA PRO A 39 10.47 2.95 -1.26
C PRO A 39 10.36 1.72 -2.16
N LEU A 40 11.00 1.72 -3.33
CA LEU A 40 10.94 0.58 -4.25
C LEU A 40 11.67 -0.65 -3.70
N ASP A 41 12.87 -0.46 -3.17
CA ASP A 41 13.67 -1.54 -2.55
C ASP A 41 12.91 -2.18 -1.38
N VAL A 42 12.19 -1.38 -0.58
CA VAL A 42 11.34 -1.86 0.51
C VAL A 42 10.19 -2.70 -0.03
N ILE A 43 9.51 -2.25 -1.09
CA ILE A 43 8.42 -3.02 -1.73
C ILE A 43 8.97 -4.35 -2.26
N GLU A 44 10.11 -4.35 -2.97
CA GLU A 44 10.70 -5.56 -3.55
C GLU A 44 11.06 -6.60 -2.47
N GLN A 45 11.51 -6.16 -1.30
CA GLN A 45 11.83 -7.03 -0.18
C GLN A 45 10.60 -7.63 0.51
N LEU A 46 9.51 -6.85 0.61
CA LEU A 46 8.30 -7.24 1.34
C LEU A 46 7.25 -7.96 0.48
N ALA A 47 7.16 -7.62 -0.80
CA ALA A 47 6.13 -8.15 -1.71
C ALA A 47 6.08 -9.69 -1.82
N PRO A 48 7.20 -10.44 -1.72
CA PRO A 48 7.14 -11.90 -1.70
C PRO A 48 6.46 -12.50 -0.46
N GLN A 49 6.35 -11.72 0.63
CA GLN A 49 5.88 -12.19 1.94
C GLN A 49 4.46 -11.71 2.25
N VAL A 50 4.07 -10.55 1.73
CA VAL A 50 2.81 -9.89 2.07
C VAL A 50 2.31 -9.01 0.93
N LYS A 51 0.99 -8.85 0.84
CA LYS A 51 0.37 -7.96 -0.14
C LYS A 51 0.63 -6.50 0.24
N ILE A 52 0.90 -5.66 -0.74
CA ILE A 52 1.26 -4.25 -0.48
C ILE A 52 0.28 -3.33 -1.20
N LEU A 53 -0.24 -2.36 -0.46
CA LEU A 53 -0.92 -1.16 -0.96
C LEU A 53 -0.01 0.04 -0.69
N ALA A 54 0.60 0.58 -1.74
CA ALA A 54 1.41 1.79 -1.67
C ALA A 54 0.52 3.04 -1.55
N LEU A 55 0.88 3.96 -0.67
CA LEU A 55 0.25 5.26 -0.48
C LEU A 55 1.29 6.36 -0.66
N SER A 56 1.02 7.36 -1.50
CA SER A 56 1.93 8.48 -1.74
C SER A 56 1.17 9.78 -2.04
N ILE A 57 1.81 10.94 -1.86
CA ILE A 57 1.31 12.21 -2.38
C ILE A 57 1.50 12.36 -3.90
N SER A 58 2.37 11.56 -4.52
CA SER A 58 2.72 11.72 -5.94
C SER A 58 1.56 11.37 -6.87
N LEU A 59 1.31 12.27 -7.83
CA LEU A 59 0.34 12.12 -8.91
C LEU A 59 0.99 11.68 -10.23
N GLU A 60 2.28 11.31 -10.20
CA GLU A 60 3.00 10.90 -11.39
C GLU A 60 2.68 9.43 -11.76
N PRO A 61 2.17 9.16 -12.98
CA PRO A 61 1.89 7.78 -13.40
C PRO A 61 3.11 6.86 -13.38
N ALA A 62 4.31 7.43 -13.52
CA ALA A 62 5.57 6.70 -13.46
C ALA A 62 5.81 6.10 -12.07
N ASP A 63 5.49 6.82 -10.99
CA ASP A 63 5.70 6.35 -9.62
C ASP A 63 4.77 5.18 -9.29
N ALA A 64 3.50 5.29 -9.69
CA ALA A 64 2.56 4.19 -9.58
C ALA A 64 3.01 2.97 -10.39
N ALA A 65 3.47 3.17 -11.63
CA ALA A 65 3.97 2.08 -12.46
C ALA A 65 5.21 1.41 -11.85
N ASN A 66 6.10 2.18 -11.22
CA ASN A 66 7.30 1.66 -10.57
C ASN A 66 6.96 0.87 -9.30
N ALA A 67 6.06 1.38 -8.45
CA ALA A 67 5.60 0.65 -7.27
C ALA A 67 4.93 -0.68 -7.64
N LEU A 68 4.09 -0.70 -8.68
CA LEU A 68 3.47 -1.92 -9.18
C LEU A 68 4.50 -2.91 -9.76
N ARG A 69 5.53 -2.42 -10.47
CA ARG A 69 6.63 -3.26 -10.96
C ARG A 69 7.48 -3.85 -9.84
N ALA A 70 7.68 -3.10 -8.76
CA ALA A 70 8.38 -3.55 -7.55
C ALA A 70 7.60 -4.63 -6.78
N GLY A 71 6.32 -4.83 -7.09
CA GLY A 71 5.49 -5.90 -6.51
C GLY A 71 4.33 -5.42 -5.65
N ALA A 72 4.09 -4.11 -5.56
CA ALA A 72 2.86 -3.62 -4.95
C ALA A 72 1.64 -4.09 -5.75
N LEU A 73 0.59 -4.49 -5.04
CA LEU A 73 -0.69 -4.84 -5.66
C LEU A 73 -1.61 -3.63 -5.79
N GLY A 74 -1.37 -2.57 -5.03
CA GLY A 74 -2.12 -1.32 -5.11
C GLY A 74 -1.22 -0.10 -5.06
N TYR A 75 -1.61 0.96 -5.75
CA TYR A 75 -1.08 2.31 -5.54
C TYR A 75 -2.23 3.29 -5.36
N MET A 76 -2.19 4.08 -4.29
CA MET A 76 -3.15 5.13 -4.01
C MET A 76 -2.48 6.45 -3.73
N THR A 77 -3.19 7.53 -4.07
CA THR A 77 -2.75 8.86 -3.72
C THR A 77 -3.37 9.25 -2.38
N LYS A 78 -2.67 10.04 -1.56
CA LYS A 78 -3.24 10.59 -0.32
C LYS A 78 -4.37 11.60 -0.56
N ALA A 79 -4.59 12.00 -1.81
CA ALA A 79 -5.72 12.83 -2.24
C ALA A 79 -6.97 12.01 -2.61
N ASP A 80 -6.85 10.68 -2.75
CA ASP A 80 -7.98 9.81 -3.03
C ASP A 80 -8.99 9.84 -1.87
N ARG A 81 -10.26 9.66 -2.20
CA ARG A 81 -11.34 9.75 -1.20
C ARG A 81 -11.31 8.55 -0.24
N PRO A 82 -11.74 8.70 1.02
CA PRO A 82 -11.74 7.62 2.00
C PRO A 82 -12.47 6.35 1.54
N GLU A 83 -13.57 6.48 0.77
CA GLU A 83 -14.32 5.32 0.27
C GLU A 83 -13.53 4.54 -0.80
N GLU A 84 -12.69 5.24 -1.57
CA GLU A 84 -11.80 4.63 -2.54
C GLU A 84 -10.67 3.89 -1.83
N PHE A 85 -10.21 4.42 -0.70
CA PHE A 85 -9.20 3.77 0.13
C PHE A 85 -9.69 2.45 0.72
N VAL A 86 -10.90 2.45 1.30
CA VAL A 86 -11.54 1.22 1.79
C VAL A 86 -11.72 0.21 0.65
N SER A 87 -12.16 0.67 -0.53
CA SER A 87 -12.35 -0.20 -1.69
C SER A 87 -11.03 -0.81 -2.18
N ALA A 88 -9.94 -0.04 -2.18
CA ALA A 88 -8.62 -0.50 -2.57
C ALA A 88 -8.05 -1.52 -1.59
N ILE A 89 -8.25 -1.32 -0.28
CA ILE A 89 -7.86 -2.29 0.75
C ILE A 89 -8.52 -3.64 0.47
N GLU A 90 -9.84 -3.67 0.28
CA GLU A 90 -10.57 -4.92 0.03
C GLU A 90 -10.14 -5.58 -1.30
N ALA A 91 -9.94 -4.79 -2.35
CA ALA A 91 -9.45 -5.27 -3.63
C ALA A 91 -8.04 -5.89 -3.51
N VAL A 92 -7.10 -5.20 -2.86
CA VAL A 92 -5.74 -5.73 -2.66
C VAL A 92 -5.76 -6.95 -1.75
N ARG A 93 -6.57 -6.98 -0.67
CA ARG A 93 -6.74 -8.18 0.17
C ARG A 93 -7.19 -9.39 -0.64
N SER A 94 -8.06 -9.20 -1.63
CA SER A 94 -8.48 -10.26 -2.58
C SER A 94 -7.48 -10.56 -3.71
N GLY A 95 -6.29 -9.92 -3.69
CA GLY A 95 -5.23 -10.14 -4.67
C GLY A 95 -5.44 -9.40 -6.00
N GLN A 96 -6.32 -8.40 -6.04
CA GLN A 96 -6.57 -7.62 -7.24
C GLN A 96 -5.59 -6.46 -7.37
N LEU A 97 -5.20 -6.16 -8.61
CA LEU A 97 -4.41 -4.97 -8.92
C LEU A 97 -5.28 -3.72 -8.86
N VAL A 98 -4.80 -2.70 -8.16
CA VAL A 98 -5.48 -1.41 -7.98
C VAL A 98 -4.54 -0.27 -8.30
N THR A 99 -5.04 0.76 -8.99
CA THR A 99 -4.35 2.03 -9.13
C THR A 99 -5.31 3.18 -8.83
N SER A 100 -4.78 4.26 -8.29
CA SER A 100 -5.52 5.46 -7.95
C SER A 100 -6.34 5.96 -9.14
N ARG A 101 -7.62 6.28 -8.90
CA ARG A 101 -8.45 6.91 -9.93
C ARG A 101 -7.92 8.28 -10.32
N THR A 102 -7.30 9.01 -9.40
CA THR A 102 -6.75 10.34 -9.68
C THR A 102 -5.74 10.29 -10.82
N LEU A 103 -4.93 9.22 -10.91
CA LEU A 103 -3.98 9.00 -12.00
C LEU A 103 -4.64 8.69 -13.34
N LEU A 104 -5.81 8.04 -13.34
CA LEU A 104 -6.54 7.67 -14.56
C LEU A 104 -7.09 8.89 -15.33
N HIS A 105 -7.23 10.05 -14.67
CA HIS A 105 -7.72 11.28 -15.30
C HIS A 105 -6.60 12.20 -15.82
N SER A 106 -5.33 11.85 -15.59
CA SER A 106 -4.17 12.67 -15.96
C SER A 106 -3.65 12.43 -17.38
N THR A 107 -4.31 11.57 -18.15
CA THR A 107 -4.03 11.38 -19.59
C THR A 107 -4.81 12.40 -20.42
N ARG A 108 -4.21 13.58 -20.63
CA ARG A 108 -4.57 14.50 -21.72
C ARG A 108 -3.34 15.11 -22.37
#